data_AF-F6HG01-F1
#
_entry.id   AF-F6HG01-F1
#
_cell.length_a   1.000
_cell.length_b   1.000
_cell.length_c   1.000
_cell.angle_alpha   90.00
_cell.angle_beta   90.00
_cell.angle_gamma   90.00
#
_symmetry.space_group_name_H-M   'P 1'
#
loop_
_entity.id
_entity.type
_entity.pdbx_description
1 polymer ?
#
loop_
_entity_poly.entity_id
_entity_poly.type
_entity_poly.pdbx_seq_one_letter_code
_entity_poly.pdbx_strand_id
1 'polypeptide(L)'
;MIFASCHFVLSHLPNFNSITGVSFAAATMSLTYSTIAWTASVHKGVQPDVQYTYTASTTTGRVFNFFSALGDVAFAYAGHNVVLEIQATIPSTPEKPSKGPMWKGVIFAYIVVALCYFPVALIGYRMFGNSVADSILITLEKPRWLIVAADLFVVIHVIGSHQIYAMPVFDMLETLLVKKLHFTPCFRLRLITRTLYVAFTMFIAMLIPFFGSLLGFLGGLVFAPTTYFRKIIFLIHILKVCSPRNTYSSIKERIKRVRNYPIKDP
;
A
#
# COMPACT_ATOMS: atom_id res chain seq x y z
N MET A 1 3.44 -7.11 -21.34
CA MET A 1 4.54 -6.87 -22.31
C MET A 1 4.90 -5.38 -22.41
N ILE A 2 4.01 -4.51 -22.91
CA ILE A 2 4.30 -3.05 -23.03
C ILE A 2 4.59 -2.39 -21.67
N PHE A 3 3.81 -2.70 -20.64
CA PHE A 3 4.09 -2.20 -19.28
C PHE A 3 5.48 -2.63 -18.78
N ALA A 4 5.80 -3.93 -18.91
CA ALA A 4 7.06 -4.51 -18.45
C ALA A 4 8.30 -4.03 -19.23
N SER A 5 8.16 -3.66 -20.51
CA SER A 5 9.29 -3.19 -21.32
C SER A 5 9.93 -1.92 -20.75
N CYS A 6 9.12 -0.99 -20.24
CA CYS A 6 9.62 0.20 -19.54
C CYS A 6 10.44 -0.16 -18.29
N HIS A 7 10.05 -1.22 -17.58
CA HIS A 7 10.72 -1.64 -16.35
C HIS A 7 12.10 -2.27 -16.58
N PHE A 8 12.32 -2.91 -17.72
CA PHE A 8 13.67 -3.39 -18.08
C PHE A 8 14.68 -2.25 -18.19
N VAL A 9 14.26 -1.05 -18.59
CA VAL A 9 15.15 0.13 -18.60
C VAL A 9 15.17 0.79 -17.22
N LEU A 10 14.00 1.10 -16.65
CA LEU A 10 13.88 1.89 -15.42
C LEU A 10 14.42 1.19 -14.17
N SER A 11 14.41 -0.15 -14.11
CA SER A 11 14.96 -0.91 -12.98
C SER A 11 16.47 -0.73 -12.79
N HIS A 12 17.19 -0.22 -13.79
CA HIS A 12 18.62 0.05 -13.71
C HIS A 12 18.94 1.39 -13.03
N LEU A 13 17.93 2.19 -12.65
CA LEU A 13 18.15 3.41 -11.87
C LEU A 13 18.81 3.07 -10.51
N PRO A 14 19.85 3.81 -10.10
CA PRO A 14 20.74 3.36 -9.03
C PRO A 14 20.18 3.55 -7.62
N ASN A 15 19.28 4.52 -7.40
CA ASN A 15 18.75 4.84 -6.07
C ASN A 15 17.41 5.59 -6.13
N PHE A 16 16.73 5.70 -4.99
CA PHE A 16 15.43 6.38 -4.85
C PHE A 16 15.45 7.85 -5.31
N ASN A 17 16.56 8.57 -5.05
CA ASN A 17 16.75 9.96 -5.50
C ASN A 17 16.80 10.09 -7.03
N SER A 18 17.26 9.07 -7.74
CA SER A 18 17.26 9.05 -9.21
C SER A 18 15.86 8.85 -9.78
N ILE A 19 14.90 8.41 -8.96
CA ILE A 19 13.50 8.16 -9.35
C ILE A 19 12.62 9.37 -9.03
N THR A 20 13.14 10.44 -8.40
CA THR A 20 12.32 11.58 -7.96
C THR A 20 11.45 12.17 -9.08
N GLY A 21 11.97 12.30 -10.30
CA GLY A 21 11.18 12.77 -11.45
C GLY A 21 10.05 11.81 -11.83
N VAL A 22 10.33 10.50 -11.83
CA VAL A 22 9.32 9.45 -12.12
C VAL A 22 8.27 9.38 -11.01
N SER A 23 8.70 9.51 -9.74
CA SER A 23 7.83 9.53 -8.56
C SER A 23 6.91 10.75 -8.56
N PHE A 24 7.45 11.93 -8.89
CA PHE A 24 6.65 13.16 -9.02
C PHE A 24 5.61 13.02 -10.14
N ALA A 25 6.02 12.56 -11.32
CA ALA A 25 5.09 12.31 -12.42
C ALA A 25 4.00 11.31 -12.02
N ALA A 26 4.36 10.21 -11.36
CA ALA A 26 3.40 9.21 -10.90
C ALA A 26 2.42 9.75 -9.86
N ALA A 27 2.87 10.63 -8.95
CA ALA A 27 2.01 11.29 -7.97
C ALA A 27 1.02 12.26 -8.66
N THR A 28 1.48 13.09 -9.60
CA THR A 28 0.63 14.00 -10.37
C THR A 28 -0.43 13.23 -11.19
N MET A 29 -0.04 12.14 -11.84
CA MET A 29 -0.97 11.29 -12.59
C MET A 29 -2.01 10.66 -11.66
N SER A 30 -1.61 10.24 -10.45
CA SER A 30 -2.53 9.71 -9.42
C SER A 30 -3.63 10.69 -9.05
N LEU A 31 -3.24 11.92 -8.74
CA LEU A 31 -4.17 13.00 -8.42
C LEU A 31 -5.10 13.29 -9.60
N THR A 32 -4.56 13.25 -10.81
CA THR A 32 -5.31 13.58 -12.03
C THR A 32 -6.36 12.52 -12.35
N TYR A 33 -6.00 11.24 -12.43
CA TYR A 33 -6.97 10.19 -12.79
C TYR A 33 -8.02 9.99 -11.69
N SER A 34 -7.65 10.11 -10.42
CA SER A 34 -8.61 10.02 -9.31
C SER A 34 -9.59 11.19 -9.35
N THR A 35 -9.12 12.40 -9.67
CA THR A 35 -9.98 13.57 -9.87
C THR A 35 -10.94 13.36 -11.04
N ILE A 36 -10.44 12.88 -12.18
CA ILE A 36 -11.28 12.53 -13.33
C ILE A 36 -12.33 11.48 -12.93
N ALA A 37 -11.94 10.45 -12.20
CA ALA A 37 -12.83 9.36 -11.81
C ALA A 37 -14.05 9.86 -11.01
N TRP A 38 -13.84 10.64 -9.93
CA TRP A 38 -14.97 11.11 -9.13
C TRP A 38 -15.74 12.23 -9.82
N THR A 39 -15.07 13.18 -10.50
CA THR A 39 -15.76 14.28 -11.21
C THR A 39 -16.62 13.78 -12.36
N ALA A 40 -16.10 12.84 -13.17
CA ALA A 40 -16.88 12.22 -14.23
C ALA A 40 -18.05 11.38 -13.68
N SER A 41 -17.86 10.73 -12.52
CA SER A 41 -18.95 10.03 -11.84
C SER A 41 -20.06 10.99 -11.41
N VAL A 42 -19.71 12.13 -10.78
CA VAL A 42 -20.68 13.18 -10.43
C VAL A 42 -21.43 13.67 -11.67
N HIS A 43 -20.69 13.94 -12.75
CA HIS A 43 -21.28 14.44 -14.00
C HIS A 43 -22.22 13.42 -14.66
N LYS A 44 -21.90 12.13 -14.59
CA LYS A 44 -22.78 11.06 -15.13
C LYS A 44 -24.06 10.93 -14.30
N GLY A 45 -24.02 11.34 -13.03
CA GLY A 45 -25.17 11.34 -12.14
C GLY A 45 -25.60 9.93 -11.72
N VAL A 46 -26.63 9.88 -10.87
CA VAL A 46 -27.20 8.63 -10.39
C VAL A 46 -27.86 7.90 -11.57
N GLN A 47 -27.42 6.67 -11.84
CA GLN A 47 -27.98 5.91 -12.96
C GLN A 47 -29.44 5.50 -12.69
N PRO A 48 -30.31 5.47 -13.72
CA PRO A 48 -31.75 5.22 -13.54
C PRO A 48 -32.06 3.88 -12.84
N ASP A 49 -31.28 2.83 -13.13
CA ASP A 49 -31.50 1.48 -12.62
C ASP A 49 -30.52 1.10 -11.49
N VAL A 50 -29.97 2.09 -10.78
CA VAL A 50 -28.99 1.84 -9.72
C VAL A 50 -29.60 1.06 -8.56
N GLN A 51 -28.90 0.00 -8.14
CA GLN A 51 -29.27 -0.76 -6.95
C GLN A 51 -28.15 -0.73 -5.91
N TYR A 52 -28.51 -0.67 -4.64
CA TYR A 52 -27.56 -0.67 -3.51
C TYR A 52 -27.62 -1.97 -2.69
N THR A 53 -28.17 -3.03 -3.29
CA THR A 53 -28.27 -4.34 -2.65
C THR A 53 -26.95 -5.09 -2.76
N TYR A 54 -26.77 -6.11 -1.92
CA TYR A 54 -25.59 -6.98 -1.95
C TYR A 54 -25.46 -7.69 -3.30
N THR A 55 -24.24 -7.74 -3.83
CA THR A 55 -23.92 -8.46 -5.07
C THR A 55 -24.08 -9.98 -4.92
N ALA A 56 -23.84 -10.52 -3.72
CA ALA A 56 -23.99 -11.94 -3.44
C ALA A 56 -25.42 -12.30 -2.98
N SER A 57 -26.04 -13.26 -3.68
CA SER A 57 -27.37 -13.78 -3.34
C SER A 57 -27.36 -14.65 -2.09
N THR A 58 -26.28 -15.41 -1.84
CA THR A 58 -26.14 -16.32 -0.69
C THR A 58 -25.50 -15.65 0.52
N THR A 59 -25.87 -16.10 1.73
CA THR A 59 -25.26 -15.63 2.99
C THR A 59 -23.75 -15.85 3.00
N THR A 60 -23.31 -17.03 2.56
CA THR A 60 -21.89 -17.38 2.47
C THR A 60 -21.13 -16.43 1.53
N GLY A 61 -21.71 -16.12 0.36
CA GLY A 61 -21.11 -15.17 -0.57
C GLY A 61 -21.01 -13.75 0.01
N ARG A 62 -22.00 -13.30 0.78
CA ARG A 62 -21.96 -11.99 1.46
C ARG A 62 -20.83 -11.93 2.48
N VAL A 63 -20.61 -13.00 3.25
CA VAL A 63 -19.51 -13.07 4.22
C VAL A 63 -18.15 -13.04 3.51
N PHE A 64 -17.98 -13.80 2.42
CA PHE A 64 -16.73 -13.77 1.65
C PHE A 64 -16.48 -12.40 0.99
N ASN A 65 -17.50 -11.76 0.44
CA ASN A 65 -17.38 -10.41 -0.12
C ASN A 65 -16.97 -9.39 0.95
N PHE A 66 -17.51 -9.49 2.17
CA PHE A 66 -17.12 -8.64 3.28
C PHE A 66 -15.64 -8.79 3.65
N PHE A 67 -15.14 -10.03 3.78
CA PHE A 67 -13.72 -10.27 4.06
C PHE A 67 -12.81 -9.87 2.90
N SER A 68 -13.25 -10.08 1.65
CA SER A 68 -12.51 -9.61 0.47
C SER A 68 -12.39 -8.09 0.48
N ALA A 69 -13.47 -7.37 0.76
CA ALA A 69 -13.47 -5.91 0.85
C ALA A 69 -12.55 -5.40 1.97
N LEU A 70 -12.51 -6.08 3.13
CA LEU A 70 -11.52 -5.77 4.18
C LEU A 70 -10.08 -5.98 3.68
N GLY A 71 -9.85 -7.02 2.89
CA GLY A 71 -8.60 -7.26 2.18
C GLY A 71 -8.23 -6.11 1.23
N ASP A 72 -9.19 -5.64 0.42
CA ASP A 72 -8.98 -4.53 -0.51
C ASP A 72 -8.58 -3.26 0.24
N VAL A 73 -9.25 -2.95 1.36
CA VAL A 73 -8.89 -1.83 2.23
C VAL A 73 -7.49 -2.01 2.80
N ALA A 74 -7.13 -3.20 3.28
CA ALA A 74 -5.80 -3.47 3.81
C ALA A 74 -4.70 -3.30 2.75
N PHE A 75 -4.95 -3.78 1.52
CA PHE A 75 -4.06 -3.59 0.38
C PHE A 75 -3.89 -2.11 0.02
N ALA A 76 -4.98 -1.34 0.04
CA ALA A 76 -4.98 0.08 -0.33
C ALA A 76 -4.04 0.95 0.55
N TYR A 77 -3.70 0.48 1.76
CA TYR A 77 -2.77 1.13 2.70
C TYR A 77 -1.41 0.43 2.84
N ALA A 78 -0.95 -0.28 1.81
CA ALA A 78 0.30 -1.05 1.77
C ALA A 78 1.63 -0.24 1.73
N GLY A 79 1.65 1.02 2.15
CA GLY A 79 2.84 1.90 2.04
C GLY A 79 4.00 1.60 3.01
N HIS A 80 3.80 0.74 4.01
CA HIS A 80 4.76 0.52 5.09
C HIS A 80 6.08 -0.14 4.65
N ASN A 81 6.08 -0.88 3.54
CA ASN A 81 7.27 -1.60 3.05
C ASN A 81 8.37 -0.68 2.51
N VAL A 82 8.01 0.55 2.13
CA VAL A 82 8.94 1.55 1.60
C VAL A 82 9.31 2.64 2.62
N VAL A 83 8.75 2.58 3.83
CA VAL A 83 8.96 3.62 4.87
C VAL A 83 10.43 3.76 5.23
N LEU A 84 11.19 2.67 5.36
CA LEU A 84 12.60 2.74 5.71
C LEU A 84 13.44 3.33 4.58
N GLU A 85 13.11 3.04 3.33
CA GLU A 85 13.77 3.60 2.15
C GLU A 85 13.53 5.11 2.04
N ILE A 86 12.28 5.54 2.23
CA ILE A 86 11.94 6.97 2.30
C ILE A 86 12.68 7.62 3.47
N GLN A 87 12.74 6.98 4.64
CA GLN A 87 13.43 7.53 5.81
C GLN A 87 14.94 7.71 5.58
N ALA A 88 15.56 6.78 4.86
CA ALA A 88 16.98 6.82 4.55
C ALA A 88 17.37 8.00 3.63
N THR A 89 16.42 8.55 2.88
CA THR A 89 16.65 9.73 2.02
C THR A 89 16.47 11.08 2.74
N ILE A 90 15.85 11.09 3.92
CA ILE A 90 15.65 12.31 4.72
C ILE A 90 16.95 12.62 5.47
N PRO A 91 17.54 13.83 5.30
CA PRO A 91 18.72 14.23 6.06
C PRO A 91 18.49 14.11 7.57
N SER A 92 19.39 13.43 8.26
CA SER A 92 19.36 13.27 9.72
C SER A 92 20.75 13.44 10.33
N THR A 93 20.83 14.17 11.43
CA THR A 93 22.01 14.24 12.31
C THR A 93 21.66 13.66 13.70
N PRO A 94 22.65 13.32 14.54
CA PRO A 94 22.38 12.91 15.92
C PRO A 94 21.54 13.93 16.71
N GLU A 95 21.70 15.24 16.46
CA GLU A 95 20.88 16.27 17.10
C GLU A 95 19.49 16.45 16.44
N LYS A 96 19.35 16.09 15.15
CA LYS A 96 18.12 16.31 14.37
C LYS A 96 17.66 15.00 13.69
N PRO A 97 16.90 14.16 14.42
CA PRO A 97 16.46 12.86 13.90
C PRO A 97 15.42 12.99 12.77
N SER A 98 15.46 12.08 11.79
CA SER A 98 14.52 12.04 10.65
C SER A 98 13.06 11.74 11.05
N LYS A 99 12.81 11.32 12.30
CA LYS A 99 11.47 11.00 12.82
C LYS A 99 10.48 12.17 12.66
N GLY A 100 10.90 13.40 12.95
CA GLY A 100 10.03 14.58 12.90
C GLY A 100 9.53 14.88 11.49
N PRO A 101 10.45 15.10 10.52
CA PRO A 101 10.08 15.27 9.11
C PRO A 101 9.30 14.09 8.54
N MET A 102 9.70 12.85 8.87
CA MET A 102 8.99 11.64 8.43
C MET A 102 7.53 11.66 8.90
N TRP A 103 7.26 11.98 10.15
CA TRP A 103 5.89 12.01 10.69
C TRP A 103 5.01 13.04 9.97
N LYS A 104 5.54 14.24 9.70
CA LYS A 104 4.83 15.27 8.93
C LYS A 104 4.53 14.80 7.50
N GLY A 105 5.51 14.16 6.85
CA GLY A 105 5.35 13.58 5.51
C GLY A 105 4.27 12.49 5.47
N VAL A 106 4.26 11.60 6.47
CA VAL A 106 3.23 10.56 6.61
C VAL A 106 1.84 11.16 6.78
N ILE A 107 1.67 12.14 7.69
CA ILE A 107 0.37 12.81 7.87
C ILE A 107 -0.13 13.40 6.55
N PHE A 108 0.74 14.15 5.86
CA PHE A 108 0.39 14.76 4.58
C PHE A 108 0.01 13.71 3.53
N ALA A 109 0.79 12.63 3.42
CA ALA A 109 0.50 11.55 2.48
C ALA A 109 -0.86 10.88 2.76
N TYR A 110 -1.22 10.64 4.02
CA TYR A 110 -2.52 10.05 4.38
C TYR A 110 -3.69 11.01 4.11
N ILE A 111 -3.50 12.32 4.26
CA ILE A 111 -4.52 13.31 3.86
C ILE A 111 -4.75 13.24 2.35
N VAL A 112 -3.67 13.20 1.55
CA VAL A 112 -3.77 13.08 0.09
C VAL A 112 -4.44 11.77 -0.32
N VAL A 113 -4.06 10.64 0.30
CA VAL A 113 -4.71 9.35 0.05
C VAL A 113 -6.21 9.41 0.36
N ALA A 114 -6.60 10.02 1.48
CA ALA A 114 -7.99 10.20 1.83
C ALA A 114 -8.76 11.02 0.77
N LEU A 115 -8.15 12.10 0.27
CA LEU A 115 -8.74 12.94 -0.79
C LEU A 115 -8.86 12.19 -2.13
N CYS A 116 -7.99 11.22 -2.42
CA CYS A 116 -8.10 10.40 -3.62
C CYS A 116 -9.14 9.28 -3.47
N TYR A 117 -9.14 8.58 -2.32
CA TYR A 117 -9.92 7.34 -2.15
C TYR A 117 -11.36 7.61 -1.75
N PHE A 118 -11.61 8.49 -0.76
CA PHE A 118 -12.97 8.68 -0.24
C PHE A 118 -13.93 9.25 -1.29
N PRO A 119 -13.57 10.31 -2.06
CA PRO A 119 -14.47 10.80 -3.10
C PRO A 119 -14.78 9.73 -4.15
N VAL A 120 -13.77 9.01 -4.64
CA VAL A 120 -13.96 7.95 -5.65
C VAL A 120 -14.85 6.84 -5.11
N ALA A 121 -14.62 6.36 -3.89
CA ALA A 121 -15.41 5.29 -3.29
C ALA A 121 -16.86 5.72 -2.98
N LEU A 122 -17.04 6.86 -2.30
CA LEU A 122 -18.35 7.32 -1.85
C LEU A 122 -19.21 7.81 -3.01
N ILE A 123 -18.65 8.65 -3.90
CA ILE A 123 -19.38 9.16 -5.06
C ILE A 123 -19.59 8.04 -6.06
N GLY A 124 -18.56 7.24 -6.36
CA GLY A 124 -18.68 6.13 -7.29
C GLY A 124 -19.77 5.15 -6.89
N TYR A 125 -19.77 4.71 -5.62
CA TYR A 125 -20.82 3.85 -5.12
C TYR A 125 -22.19 4.53 -5.13
N ARG A 126 -22.28 5.83 -4.80
CA ARG A 126 -23.55 6.58 -4.87
C ARG A 126 -24.08 6.74 -6.30
N MET A 127 -23.22 6.78 -7.33
CA MET A 127 -23.69 6.98 -8.72
C MET A 127 -24.05 5.66 -9.41
N PHE A 128 -23.32 4.58 -9.09
CA PHE A 128 -23.40 3.30 -9.81
C PHE A 128 -23.83 2.09 -8.94
N GLY A 129 -23.88 2.24 -7.61
CA GLY A 129 -24.35 1.21 -6.70
C GLY A 129 -23.57 -0.10 -6.79
N ASN A 130 -24.28 -1.22 -6.84
CA ASN A 130 -23.72 -2.56 -6.94
C ASN A 130 -23.24 -2.94 -8.36
N SER A 131 -23.38 -2.02 -9.33
CA SER A 131 -22.92 -2.21 -10.72
C SER A 131 -21.53 -1.64 -10.97
N VAL A 132 -20.84 -1.16 -9.92
CA VAL A 132 -19.45 -0.70 -10.00
C VAL A 132 -18.54 -1.88 -10.36
N ALA A 133 -17.80 -1.75 -11.47
CA ALA A 133 -16.70 -2.67 -11.80
C ALA A 133 -15.47 -2.43 -10.90
N ASP A 134 -14.54 -3.39 -10.86
CA ASP A 134 -13.27 -3.30 -10.11
C ASP A 134 -12.50 -2.00 -10.36
N SER A 135 -12.59 -1.47 -11.58
CA SER A 135 -12.14 -0.12 -11.92
C SER A 135 -13.34 0.76 -12.27
N ILE A 136 -13.50 1.86 -11.54
CA ILE A 136 -14.55 2.84 -11.78
C ILE A 136 -14.48 3.50 -13.17
N LEU A 137 -13.28 3.56 -13.76
CA LEU A 137 -13.09 4.13 -15.10
C LEU A 137 -13.80 3.30 -16.18
N ILE A 138 -13.89 1.99 -15.98
CA ILE A 138 -14.63 1.08 -16.86
C ILE A 138 -16.13 1.35 -16.74
N THR A 139 -16.63 1.55 -15.50
CA THR A 139 -18.05 1.85 -15.20
C THR A 139 -18.55 3.17 -15.84
N LEU A 140 -17.64 4.09 -16.18
CA LEU A 140 -18.02 5.36 -16.83
C LEU A 140 -18.55 5.18 -18.25
N GLU A 141 -18.08 4.19 -19.01
CA GLU A 141 -18.43 3.84 -20.41
C GLU A 141 -18.27 4.94 -21.49
N LYS A 142 -18.58 6.21 -21.18
CA LYS A 142 -18.51 7.37 -22.08
C LYS A 142 -18.11 8.64 -21.32
N PRO A 143 -17.44 9.60 -21.98
CA PRO A 143 -16.89 9.53 -23.33
C PRO A 143 -15.58 8.72 -23.39
N ARG A 144 -15.36 7.97 -24.47
CA ARG A 144 -14.23 7.02 -24.60
C ARG A 144 -12.85 7.69 -24.50
N TRP A 145 -12.68 8.90 -25.05
CA TRP A 145 -11.40 9.61 -25.02
C TRP A 145 -10.95 9.92 -23.59
N LEU A 146 -11.89 10.24 -22.69
CA LEU A 146 -11.60 10.58 -21.30
C LEU A 146 -11.17 9.33 -20.53
N ILE A 147 -11.82 8.20 -20.78
CA ILE A 147 -11.47 6.90 -20.19
C ILE A 147 -10.07 6.49 -20.62
N VAL A 148 -9.77 6.56 -21.93
CA VAL A 148 -8.44 6.24 -22.46
C VAL A 148 -7.36 7.15 -21.86
N ALA A 149 -7.62 8.44 -21.71
CA ALA A 149 -6.68 9.37 -21.08
C ALA A 149 -6.45 9.03 -19.59
N ALA A 150 -7.52 8.73 -18.85
CA ALA A 150 -7.44 8.35 -17.44
C ALA A 150 -6.69 7.02 -17.26
N ASP A 151 -6.92 6.02 -18.12
CA ASP A 151 -6.19 4.75 -18.09
C ASP A 151 -4.71 4.95 -18.41
N LEU A 152 -4.35 5.85 -19.34
CA LEU A 152 -2.95 6.21 -19.59
C LEU A 152 -2.29 6.83 -18.35
N PHE A 153 -3.01 7.68 -17.61
CA PHE A 153 -2.51 8.23 -16.34
C PHE A 153 -2.34 7.15 -15.28
N VAL A 154 -3.27 6.19 -15.19
CA VAL A 154 -3.12 5.00 -14.32
C VAL A 154 -1.86 4.22 -14.70
N VAL A 155 -1.60 3.98 -15.98
CA VAL A 155 -0.39 3.29 -16.44
C VAL A 155 0.87 4.01 -15.98
N ILE A 156 0.97 5.33 -16.19
CA ILE A 156 2.14 6.13 -15.77
C ILE A 156 2.30 6.09 -14.25
N HIS A 157 1.21 6.22 -13.50
CA HIS A 157 1.22 6.12 -12.05
C HIS A 157 1.77 4.76 -11.58
N VAL A 158 1.27 3.65 -12.15
CA VAL A 158 1.66 2.29 -11.77
C VAL A 158 3.11 1.99 -12.18
N ILE A 159 3.62 2.57 -13.28
CA ILE A 159 5.05 2.48 -13.63
C ILE A 159 5.91 3.08 -12.51
N GLY A 160 5.58 4.28 -12.04
CA GLY A 160 6.34 4.90 -10.94
C GLY A 160 6.21 4.14 -9.62
N SER A 161 5.00 3.69 -9.29
CA SER A 161 4.74 2.88 -8.10
C SER A 161 5.55 1.58 -8.13
N HIS A 162 5.59 0.85 -9.25
CA HIS A 162 6.41 -0.36 -9.35
C HIS A 162 7.88 -0.06 -9.08
N GLN A 163 8.44 1.04 -9.60
CA GLN A 163 9.84 1.39 -9.32
C GLN A 163 10.09 1.63 -7.84
N ILE A 164 9.22 2.38 -7.17
CA ILE A 164 9.31 2.67 -5.72
C ILE A 164 9.26 1.37 -4.90
N TYR A 165 8.36 0.45 -5.24
CA TYR A 165 8.20 -0.81 -4.51
C TYR A 165 9.27 -1.87 -4.85
N ALA A 166 9.87 -1.82 -6.05
CA ALA A 166 10.89 -2.77 -6.46
C ALA A 166 12.26 -2.50 -5.82
N MET A 167 12.58 -1.24 -5.50
CA MET A 167 13.89 -0.87 -4.93
C MET A 167 14.26 -1.67 -3.66
N PRO A 168 13.40 -1.75 -2.62
CA PRO A 168 13.70 -2.58 -1.45
C PRO A 168 13.89 -4.07 -1.78
N VAL A 169 13.20 -4.57 -2.79
CA VAL A 169 13.30 -5.97 -3.23
C VAL A 169 14.63 -6.21 -3.95
N PHE A 170 15.05 -5.28 -4.82
CA PHE A 170 16.36 -5.32 -5.46
C PHE A 170 17.48 -5.31 -4.42
N ASP A 171 17.40 -4.43 -3.42
CA ASP A 171 18.41 -4.35 -2.37
C ASP A 171 18.44 -5.62 -1.50
N MET A 172 17.28 -6.21 -1.22
CA MET A 172 17.19 -7.49 -0.53
C MET A 172 17.85 -8.62 -1.34
N LEU A 173 17.54 -8.74 -2.63
CA LEU A 173 18.10 -9.78 -3.50
C LEU A 173 19.61 -9.60 -3.68
N GLU A 174 20.08 -8.38 -3.96
CA GLU A 174 21.51 -8.06 -4.08
C GLU A 174 22.24 -8.37 -2.77
N THR A 175 21.66 -8.01 -1.62
CA THR A 175 22.25 -8.31 -0.30
C THR A 175 22.34 -9.81 -0.03
N LEU A 176 21.33 -10.59 -0.39
CA LEU A 176 21.35 -12.05 -0.25
C LEU A 176 22.45 -12.66 -1.14
N LEU A 177 22.54 -12.24 -2.39
CA LEU A 177 23.55 -12.74 -3.34
C LEU A 177 24.98 -12.43 -2.87
N VAL A 178 25.23 -11.21 -2.40
CA VAL A 178 26.57 -10.79 -1.97
C VAL A 178 26.93 -11.33 -0.59
N LYS A 179 26.05 -11.20 0.42
CA LYS A 179 26.40 -11.53 1.82
C LYS A 179 26.18 -13.00 2.18
N LYS A 180 25.20 -13.68 1.58
CA LYS A 180 24.89 -15.08 1.91
C LYS A 180 25.47 -16.04 0.90
N LEU A 181 25.41 -15.69 -0.39
CA LEU A 181 25.91 -16.53 -1.48
C LEU A 181 27.32 -16.16 -1.95
N HIS A 182 27.95 -15.17 -1.30
CA HIS A 182 29.35 -14.75 -1.54
C HIS A 182 29.68 -14.37 -2.98
N PHE A 183 28.68 -13.91 -3.75
CA PHE A 183 28.93 -13.37 -5.09
C PHE A 183 29.68 -12.04 -5.03
N THR A 184 30.52 -11.78 -6.01
CA THR A 184 31.22 -10.50 -6.12
C THR A 184 30.24 -9.40 -6.55
N PRO A 185 30.20 -8.26 -5.82
CA PRO A 185 29.36 -7.14 -6.21
C PRO A 185 29.90 -6.55 -7.51
N CYS A 186 29.17 -6.79 -8.61
CA CYS A 186 29.55 -6.28 -9.92
C CYS A 186 28.32 -5.77 -10.67
N PHE A 187 28.53 -4.87 -11.64
CA PHE A 187 27.46 -4.32 -12.47
C PHE A 187 26.66 -5.42 -13.17
N ARG A 188 27.33 -6.50 -13.61
CA ARG A 188 26.67 -7.66 -14.24
C ARG A 188 25.70 -8.37 -13.29
N LEU A 189 26.09 -8.57 -12.03
CA LEU A 189 25.22 -9.22 -11.03
C LEU A 189 23.95 -8.40 -10.80
N ARG A 190 24.10 -7.08 -10.68
CA ARG A 190 22.96 -6.15 -10.56
C ARG A 190 22.05 -6.23 -11.78
N LEU A 191 22.60 -6.11 -12.98
CA LEU A 191 21.85 -6.15 -14.24
C LEU A 191 21.06 -7.46 -14.39
N ILE A 192 21.71 -8.60 -14.14
CA ILE A 192 21.06 -9.92 -14.23
C ILE A 192 19.95 -10.04 -13.18
N THR A 193 20.25 -9.72 -11.91
CA THR A 193 19.29 -9.88 -10.81
C THR A 193 18.04 -9.04 -11.02
N ARG A 194 18.20 -7.76 -11.37
CA ARG A 194 17.07 -6.85 -11.58
C ARG A 194 16.25 -7.21 -12.82
N THR A 195 16.93 -7.58 -13.92
CA THR A 195 16.25 -8.05 -15.14
C THR A 195 15.46 -9.33 -14.91
N LEU A 196 16.05 -10.31 -14.21
CA LEU A 196 15.36 -11.56 -13.87
C LEU A 196 14.14 -11.32 -12.97
N TYR A 197 14.25 -10.41 -12.01
CA TYR A 197 13.12 -10.04 -11.17
C TYR A 197 11.98 -9.41 -11.99
N VAL A 198 12.29 -8.46 -12.88
CA VAL A 198 11.27 -7.85 -13.77
C VAL A 198 10.65 -8.89 -14.71
N ALA A 199 11.45 -9.80 -15.26
CA ALA A 199 10.94 -10.89 -16.11
C ALA A 199 10.03 -11.84 -15.33
N PHE A 200 10.40 -12.16 -14.08
CA PHE A 200 9.59 -12.99 -13.19
C PHE A 200 8.26 -12.34 -12.83
N THR A 201 8.25 -11.07 -12.43
CA THR A 201 7.00 -10.35 -12.11
C THR A 201 6.12 -10.18 -13.34
N MET A 202 6.72 -9.96 -14.53
CA MET A 202 6.00 -9.97 -15.80
C MET A 202 5.34 -11.32 -16.08
N PHE A 203 6.06 -12.42 -15.87
CA PHE A 203 5.52 -13.77 -16.08
C PHE A 203 4.32 -14.04 -15.17
N ILE A 204 4.44 -13.74 -13.87
CA ILE A 204 3.33 -13.90 -12.91
C ILE A 204 2.13 -13.02 -13.31
N ALA A 205 2.37 -11.77 -13.72
CA ALA A 205 1.30 -10.87 -14.14
C ALA A 205 0.54 -11.38 -15.38
N MET A 206 1.19 -12.13 -16.27
CA MET A 206 0.52 -12.76 -17.42
C MET A 206 -0.31 -13.98 -17.03
N LEU A 207 0.04 -14.68 -15.94
CA LEU A 207 -0.68 -15.86 -15.47
C LEU A 207 -1.97 -15.53 -14.71
N ILE A 208 -2.05 -14.34 -14.10
CA ILE A 208 -3.13 -13.98 -13.16
C ILE A 208 -3.82 -12.68 -13.63
N PRO A 209 -4.80 -12.77 -14.55
CA PRO A 209 -5.46 -11.59 -15.13
C PRO A 209 -6.69 -11.09 -14.34
N PHE A 210 -6.84 -11.42 -13.05
CA PHE A 210 -7.99 -11.01 -12.22
C PHE A 210 -7.56 -10.06 -11.08
N PHE A 211 -7.67 -8.75 -11.33
CA PHE A 211 -7.12 -7.74 -10.43
C PHE A 211 -7.89 -7.61 -9.10
N GLY A 212 -9.22 -7.44 -9.12
CA GLY A 212 -10.00 -7.18 -7.89
C GLY A 212 -9.86 -8.31 -6.86
N SER A 213 -10.12 -9.56 -7.24
CA SER A 213 -10.00 -10.69 -6.33
C SER A 213 -8.56 -10.92 -5.83
N LEU A 214 -7.55 -10.60 -6.65
CA LEU A 214 -6.15 -10.70 -6.25
C LEU A 214 -5.78 -9.66 -5.19
N LEU A 215 -6.31 -8.43 -5.30
CA LEU A 215 -6.08 -7.38 -4.30
C LEU A 215 -6.63 -7.78 -2.94
N GLY A 216 -7.89 -8.22 -2.88
CA GLY A 216 -8.52 -8.65 -1.63
C GLY A 216 -7.78 -9.82 -0.99
N PHE A 217 -7.37 -10.78 -1.81
CA PHE A 217 -6.59 -11.92 -1.35
C PHE A 217 -5.20 -11.55 -0.81
N LEU A 218 -4.40 -10.79 -1.57
CA LEU A 218 -3.06 -10.37 -1.13
C LEU A 218 -3.13 -9.40 0.06
N GLY A 219 -4.14 -8.54 0.10
CA GLY A 219 -4.45 -7.67 1.24
C GLY A 219 -4.67 -8.47 2.53
N GLY A 220 -5.51 -9.50 2.47
CA GLY A 220 -5.79 -10.37 3.62
C GLY A 220 -4.62 -11.30 3.99
N LEU A 221 -4.02 -11.99 3.02
CA LEU A 221 -3.02 -13.03 3.29
C LEU A 221 -1.62 -12.45 3.56
N VAL A 222 -1.20 -11.45 2.79
CA VAL A 222 0.17 -10.92 2.87
C VAL A 222 0.19 -9.69 3.77
N PHE A 223 -0.65 -8.70 3.49
CA PHE A 223 -0.56 -7.41 4.16
C PHE A 223 -1.11 -7.43 5.58
N ALA A 224 -2.21 -8.15 5.85
CA ALA A 224 -2.77 -8.21 7.19
C ALA A 224 -1.74 -8.72 8.24
N PRO A 225 -1.06 -9.86 8.03
CA PRO A 225 -0.07 -10.34 8.99
C PRO A 225 1.23 -9.55 9.01
N THR A 226 1.73 -9.09 7.87
CA THR A 226 3.02 -8.38 7.81
C THR A 226 2.94 -6.95 8.35
N THR A 227 1.76 -6.32 8.26
CA THR A 227 1.52 -4.94 8.67
C THR A 227 0.98 -4.86 10.09
N TYR A 228 -0.09 -5.59 10.40
CA TYR A 228 -0.78 -5.44 11.68
C TYR A 228 -0.21 -6.38 12.73
N PHE A 229 -0.17 -7.69 12.46
CA PHE A 229 0.25 -8.67 13.47
C PHE A 229 1.74 -8.55 13.83
N ARG A 230 2.62 -8.51 12.82
CA ARG A 230 4.07 -8.41 13.07
C ARG A 230 4.47 -7.13 13.81
N LYS A 231 3.86 -5.98 13.49
CA LYS A 231 4.14 -4.71 14.18
C LYS A 231 3.70 -4.74 15.64
N ILE A 232 2.54 -5.34 15.93
CA ILE A 232 2.05 -5.51 17.31
C ILE A 232 3.00 -6.42 18.09
N ILE A 233 3.43 -7.55 17.51
CA ILE A 233 4.37 -8.48 18.16
C ILE A 233 5.71 -7.80 18.43
N PHE A 234 6.26 -7.07 17.45
CA PHE A 234 7.50 -6.33 17.61
C PHE A 234 7.40 -5.22 18.66
N LEU A 235 6.28 -4.48 18.69
CA LEU A 235 6.00 -3.48 19.72
C LEU A 235 5.93 -4.12 21.12
N ILE A 236 5.22 -5.24 21.26
CA ILE A 236 5.16 -5.99 22.53
C ILE A 236 6.56 -6.46 22.94
N HIS A 237 7.38 -6.90 21.99
CA HIS A 237 8.75 -7.31 22.28
C HIS A 237 9.62 -6.13 22.75
N ILE A 238 9.58 -4.99 22.05
CA ILE A 238 10.27 -3.77 22.47
C ILE A 238 9.79 -3.33 23.85
N LEU A 239 8.48 -3.29 24.10
CA LEU A 239 7.94 -2.91 25.40
C LEU A 239 8.41 -3.87 26.51
N LYS A 240 8.60 -5.16 26.22
CA LYS A 240 9.19 -6.12 27.17
C LYS A 240 10.70 -5.92 27.39
N VAL A 241 11.45 -5.58 26.35
CA VAL A 241 12.92 -5.40 26.40
C VAL A 241 13.29 -4.03 26.99
N CYS A 242 12.57 -2.98 26.63
CA CYS A 242 12.79 -1.60 27.06
C CYS A 242 12.01 -1.22 28.33
N SER A 243 11.08 -2.05 28.81
CA SER A 243 10.54 -1.89 30.15
C SER A 243 11.66 -2.14 31.15
N PRO A 244 12.02 -1.17 32.01
CA PRO A 244 12.96 -1.41 33.09
C PRO A 244 12.41 -2.58 33.92
N ARG A 245 13.24 -3.57 34.24
CA ARG A 245 12.87 -4.75 35.07
C ARG A 245 12.21 -4.39 36.41
N ASN A 246 12.17 -3.12 36.81
CA ASN A 246 11.51 -2.61 38.01
C ASN A 246 10.04 -2.15 37.84
N THR A 247 9.51 -2.00 36.64
CA THR A 247 8.13 -1.47 36.48
C THR A 247 7.08 -2.58 36.58
N TYR A 248 7.38 -3.81 36.15
CA TYR A 248 6.42 -4.92 36.26
C TYR A 248 6.23 -5.40 37.71
N SER A 249 7.30 -5.38 38.52
CA SER A 249 7.23 -5.63 39.97
C SER A 249 6.49 -4.51 40.68
N SER A 250 6.75 -3.24 40.34
CA SER A 250 6.07 -2.06 40.90
C SER A 250 4.57 -2.02 40.59
N ILE A 251 4.17 -2.41 39.37
CA ILE A 251 2.75 -2.49 38.99
C ILE A 251 2.06 -3.68 39.70
N LYS A 252 2.70 -4.85 39.80
CA LYS A 252 2.17 -5.98 40.60
C LYS A 252 2.02 -5.63 42.08
N GLU A 253 3.00 -4.91 42.65
CA GLU A 253 3.00 -4.39 44.02
C GLU A 253 1.87 -3.38 44.25
N ARG A 254 1.67 -2.43 43.34
CA ARG A 254 0.56 -1.46 43.41
C ARG A 254 -0.80 -2.14 43.29
N ILE A 255 -0.95 -3.13 42.41
CA ILE A 255 -2.20 -3.91 42.29
C ILE A 255 -2.46 -4.74 43.55
N LYS A 256 -1.42 -5.33 44.18
CA LYS A 256 -1.55 -6.02 45.47
C LYS A 256 -1.95 -5.08 46.61
N ARG A 257 -1.38 -3.87 46.65
CA ARG A 257 -1.73 -2.85 47.66
C ARG A 257 -3.17 -2.37 47.52
N VAL A 258 -3.66 -2.14 46.31
CA VAL A 258 -5.05 -1.75 46.06
C VAL A 258 -6.03 -2.87 46.40
N ARG A 259 -5.65 -4.14 46.18
CA ARG A 259 -6.50 -5.30 46.52
C ARG A 259 -6.57 -5.60 48.02
N ASN A 260 -5.57 -5.20 48.79
CA ASN A 260 -5.50 -5.42 50.25
C ASN A 260 -5.88 -4.18 51.07
N TYR A 261 -6.49 -3.15 50.46
CA TYR A 261 -7.07 -2.06 51.23
C TYR A 261 -8.29 -2.60 51.99
N PRO A 262 -8.31 -2.53 53.34
CA PRO A 262 -9.51 -2.91 54.08
C PRO A 262 -10.60 -1.92 53.70
N ILE A 263 -11.70 -2.45 53.15
CA ILE A 263 -12.93 -1.69 52.98
C ILE A 263 -13.35 -1.34 54.41
N LYS A 264 -13.25 -0.06 54.77
CA LYS A 264 -13.94 0.45 55.95
C LYS A 264 -15.41 0.47 55.59
N ASP A 265 -16.16 -0.49 56.14
CA ASP A 265 -17.61 -0.41 56.15
C ASP A 265 -18.03 0.84 56.94
N PRO A 266 -19.15 1.49 56.54
CA PRO A 266 -19.55 2.81 57.00
C PRO A 266 -19.83 2.90 58.51
#